data_AF-A0A0D8XWR1-F1
#
_entry.id   AF-A0A0D8XWR1-F1
#
_cell.length_a   1.000
_cell.length_b   1.000
_cell.length_c   1.000
_cell.angle_alpha   90.00
_cell.angle_beta   90.00
_cell.angle_gamma   90.00
#
_symmetry.space_group_name_H-M   'P 1'
#
loop_
_entity.id
_entity.type
_entity.pdbx_description
1 polymer ?
#
loop_
_entity_poly.entity_id
_entity_poly.type
_entity_poly.pdbx_seq_one_letter_code
_entity_poly.pdbx_strand_id
1 'polypeptide(L)'
;MELIFSTLQDAVSTDNEELCSRLTLTIRNLLQFFMITAPRHHGAAISSMPQMAAIFYNNCYYICHRLMLMPCGILKNVDKNSVKYANFRLILTDSLWKLREIAADMLEQTMRQSRRDVSALLAKDNLFVGVDDYESYDETKDVLNSGLMHIQSFSRLLKEVLSKMVYSYVMADITSFFLNSLAEVILRMEDIRSVDAEISSNMIDVLLTQLAPIFVVCLFLSKGDQKKHNILD
;
A
#
# COMPACT_ATOMS: atom_id res chain seq x y z
N MET A 1 -4.16 -8.60 20.11
CA MET A 1 -5.44 -9.20 19.64
C MET A 1 -6.07 -10.12 20.68
N GLU A 2 -5.29 -10.93 21.40
CA GLU A 2 -5.83 -11.84 22.44
C GLU A 2 -6.63 -11.10 23.51
N LEU A 3 -6.12 -9.98 24.03
CA LEU A 3 -6.83 -9.15 25.01
C LEU A 3 -8.21 -8.70 24.52
N ILE A 4 -8.32 -8.24 23.27
CA ILE A 4 -9.60 -7.82 22.69
C ILE A 4 -10.58 -9.00 22.65
N PHE A 5 -10.09 -10.19 22.27
CA PHE A 5 -10.90 -11.39 22.19
C PHE A 5 -11.39 -11.84 23.56
N SER A 6 -10.51 -11.91 24.56
CA SER A 6 -10.89 -12.31 25.92
C SER A 6 -11.87 -11.32 26.55
N THR A 7 -11.60 -10.01 26.46
CA THR A 7 -12.52 -8.98 26.99
C THR A 7 -13.89 -9.04 26.33
N LEU A 8 -13.96 -9.38 25.03
CA LEU A 8 -15.22 -9.50 24.33
C LEU A 8 -15.99 -10.76 24.72
N GLN A 9 -15.28 -11.86 24.92
CA GLN A 9 -15.86 -13.10 25.44
C GLN A 9 -16.45 -12.86 26.84
N ASP A 10 -15.73 -12.14 27.71
CA ASP A 10 -16.19 -11.77 29.04
C ASP A 10 -17.43 -10.86 28.97
N ALA A 11 -17.44 -9.90 28.05
CA ALA A 11 -18.58 -9.00 27.82
C ALA A 11 -19.85 -9.76 27.40
N VAL A 12 -19.71 -10.79 26.58
CA VAL A 12 -20.85 -11.60 26.13
C VAL A 12 -21.31 -12.58 27.21
N SER A 13 -20.39 -13.08 28.03
CA SER A 13 -20.66 -14.10 29.05
C SER A 13 -21.30 -13.53 30.33
N THR A 14 -21.19 -12.22 30.58
CA THR A 14 -21.81 -11.59 31.75
C THR A 14 -23.32 -11.36 31.57
N ASP A 15 -24.10 -11.55 32.63
CA ASP A 15 -25.53 -11.24 32.67
C ASP A 15 -25.82 -9.78 33.06
N ASN A 16 -24.81 -9.05 33.55
CA ASN A 16 -24.94 -7.64 33.87
C ASN A 16 -24.77 -6.77 32.61
N GLU A 17 -25.86 -6.15 32.15
CA GLU A 17 -25.88 -5.32 30.94
C GLU A 17 -24.97 -4.09 31.03
N GLU A 18 -24.87 -3.46 32.21
CA GLU A 18 -23.97 -2.33 32.44
C GLU A 18 -22.51 -2.77 32.30
N LEU A 19 -22.15 -3.90 32.89
CA LEU A 19 -20.80 -4.46 32.79
C LEU A 19 -20.47 -4.85 31.35
N CYS A 20 -21.39 -5.49 30.63
CA CYS A 20 -21.25 -5.81 29.21
C CYS A 20 -20.95 -4.54 28.39
N SER A 21 -21.72 -3.47 28.64
CA SER A 21 -21.57 -2.20 27.93
C SER A 21 -20.22 -1.54 28.22
N ARG A 22 -19.77 -1.58 29.48
CA ARG A 22 -18.44 -1.07 29.88
C ARG A 22 -17.30 -1.86 29.24
N LEU A 23 -17.36 -3.18 29.23
CA LEU A 23 -16.33 -4.02 28.60
C LEU A 23 -16.27 -3.81 27.08
N THR A 24 -17.43 -3.70 26.43
CA THR A 24 -17.54 -3.32 25.01
C THR A 24 -16.87 -1.97 24.74
N LEU A 25 -17.16 -0.97 25.58
CA LEU A 25 -16.55 0.36 25.44
C LEU A 25 -15.03 0.32 25.64
N THR A 26 -14.54 -0.49 26.58
CA THR A 26 -13.09 -0.70 26.78
C THR A 26 -12.43 -1.23 25.51
N ILE A 27 -13.04 -2.19 24.82
CA ILE A 27 -12.52 -2.71 23.54
C ILE A 27 -12.44 -1.61 22.49
N ARG A 28 -13.50 -0.80 22.36
CA ARG A 28 -13.52 0.35 21.45
C ARG A 28 -12.40 1.34 21.76
N ASN A 29 -12.19 1.64 23.04
CA ASN A 29 -11.14 2.53 23.49
C ASN A 29 -9.73 1.97 23.21
N LEU A 30 -9.53 0.66 23.38
CA LEU A 30 -8.26 0.00 23.04
C LEU A 30 -7.94 0.09 21.54
N LEU A 31 -8.93 -0.15 20.68
CA LEU A 31 -8.79 0.00 19.24
C LEU A 31 -8.48 1.45 18.86
N GLN A 32 -9.20 2.41 19.45
CA GLN A 32 -8.94 3.83 19.24
C GLN A 32 -7.55 4.24 19.72
N PHE A 33 -7.11 3.73 20.85
CA PHE A 33 -5.77 4.00 21.38
C PHE A 33 -4.69 3.47 20.43
N PHE A 34 -4.85 2.26 19.89
CA PHE A 34 -3.95 1.74 18.86
C PHE A 34 -3.91 2.66 17.63
N MET A 35 -5.07 3.06 17.11
CA MET A 35 -5.17 3.92 15.93
C MET A 35 -4.51 5.30 16.14
N ILE A 36 -4.52 5.83 17.36
CA ILE A 36 -3.91 7.14 17.64
C ILE A 36 -2.42 7.00 17.97
N THR A 37 -2.06 6.01 18.79
CA THR A 37 -0.72 5.90 19.36
C THR A 37 0.26 5.29 18.38
N ALA A 38 -0.11 4.25 17.62
CA ALA A 38 0.81 3.59 16.71
C ALA A 38 1.35 4.54 15.62
N PRO A 39 0.53 5.33 14.92
CA PRO A 39 1.03 6.30 13.93
C PRO A 39 1.82 7.44 14.55
N ARG A 40 1.52 7.85 15.80
CA ARG A 40 2.28 8.92 16.47
C ARG A 40 3.65 8.44 16.94
N HIS A 41 3.69 7.28 17.58
CA HIS A 41 4.91 6.71 18.12
C HIS A 41 5.86 6.26 17.01
N HIS A 42 5.33 5.68 15.93
CA HIS A 42 6.13 5.24 14.79
C HIS A 42 6.12 6.22 13.62
N GLY A 43 5.56 7.42 13.78
CA GLY A 43 5.31 8.35 12.67
C GLY A 43 6.56 8.71 11.88
N ALA A 44 7.68 8.96 12.58
CA ALA A 44 8.95 9.23 11.92
C ALA A 44 9.43 8.03 11.07
N ALA A 45 9.29 6.81 11.59
CA ALA A 45 9.68 5.59 10.88
C ALA A 45 8.71 5.26 9.74
N ILE A 46 7.41 5.44 9.93
CA ILE A 46 6.37 5.23 8.91
C ILE A 46 6.56 6.20 7.75
N SER A 47 6.85 7.47 8.03
CA SER A 47 7.06 8.49 7.00
C SER A 47 8.39 8.35 6.25
N SER A 48 9.44 7.79 6.90
CA SER A 48 10.78 7.67 6.29
C SER A 48 11.06 6.31 5.66
N MET A 49 10.35 5.25 6.08
CA MET A 49 10.61 3.87 5.64
C MET A 49 9.36 3.25 5.01
N PRO A 50 9.34 3.03 3.69
CA PRO A 50 8.18 2.45 2.99
C PRO A 50 7.71 1.11 3.56
N GLN A 51 8.65 0.28 4.01
CA GLN A 51 8.37 -1.00 4.63
C GLN A 51 7.56 -0.85 5.93
N MET A 52 7.83 0.18 6.74
CA MET A 52 7.11 0.43 7.99
C MET A 52 5.66 0.84 7.74
N ALA A 53 5.41 1.68 6.73
CA ALA A 53 4.06 2.02 6.31
C ALA A 53 3.29 0.78 5.81
N ALA A 54 3.94 -0.10 5.05
CA ALA A 54 3.35 -1.35 4.59
C ALA A 54 3.04 -2.33 5.73
N ILE A 55 3.93 -2.45 6.72
CA ILE A 55 3.70 -3.27 7.93
C ILE A 55 2.50 -2.71 8.70
N PHE A 56 2.44 -1.39 8.88
CA PHE A 56 1.30 -0.75 9.54
C PHE A 56 -0.01 -0.99 8.78
N TYR A 57 -0.01 -0.82 7.46
CA TYR A 57 -1.16 -1.12 6.61
C TYR A 57 -1.66 -2.55 6.83
N ASN A 58 -0.77 -3.54 6.75
CA ASN A 58 -1.11 -4.94 6.98
C ASN A 58 -1.63 -5.21 8.40
N ASN A 59 -1.03 -4.59 9.41
CA ASN A 59 -1.46 -4.74 10.80
C ASN A 59 -2.91 -4.26 10.99
N CYS A 60 -3.25 -3.10 10.43
CA CYS A 60 -4.61 -2.58 10.45
C CYS A 60 -5.61 -3.50 9.74
N TYR A 61 -5.26 -4.02 8.55
CA TYR A 61 -6.11 -4.96 7.81
C TYR A 61 -6.22 -6.32 8.51
N TYR A 62 -5.17 -6.79 9.18
CA TYR A 62 -5.21 -7.99 10.02
C TYR A 62 -6.18 -7.80 11.19
N ILE A 63 -6.10 -6.68 11.90
CA ILE A 63 -7.04 -6.34 12.98
C ILE A 63 -8.46 -6.29 12.42
N CYS A 64 -8.69 -5.63 11.28
CA CYS A 64 -10.01 -5.59 10.63
C CYS A 64 -10.54 -7.00 10.35
N HIS A 65 -9.73 -7.84 9.72
CA HIS A 65 -10.11 -9.22 9.39
C HIS A 65 -10.47 -10.02 10.65
N ARG A 66 -9.67 -9.90 11.71
CA ARG A 66 -9.93 -10.58 12.99
C ARG A 66 -11.22 -10.07 13.65
N LEU A 67 -11.48 -8.76 13.63
CA LEU A 67 -12.73 -8.18 14.13
C LEU A 67 -13.94 -8.66 13.32
N MET A 68 -13.83 -8.76 12.00
CA MET A 68 -14.90 -9.27 11.12
C MET A 68 -15.24 -10.75 11.37
N LEU A 69 -14.25 -11.57 11.73
CA LEU A 69 -14.47 -12.99 12.03
C LEU A 69 -14.97 -13.26 13.45
N MET A 70 -14.67 -12.38 14.41
CA MET A 70 -15.11 -12.51 15.82
C MET A 70 -16.60 -12.85 16.02
N PRO A 71 -17.57 -12.19 15.33
CA PRO A 71 -18.98 -12.53 15.54
C PRO A 71 -19.33 -13.99 15.24
N CYS A 72 -18.64 -14.63 14.28
CA CYS A 72 -18.91 -16.01 13.91
C CYS A 72 -18.63 -17.00 15.05
N GLY A 73 -17.68 -16.67 15.94
CA GLY A 73 -17.36 -17.48 17.12
C GLY A 73 -18.13 -17.04 18.36
N ILE A 74 -18.01 -15.76 18.72
CA ILE A 74 -18.45 -15.24 20.02
C ILE A 74 -19.96 -15.00 20.07
N LEU A 75 -20.56 -14.55 18.96
CA LEU A 75 -21.98 -14.18 18.92
C LEU A 75 -22.89 -15.27 18.36
N LYS A 76 -22.37 -16.49 18.13
CA LYS A 76 -23.12 -17.59 17.50
C LYS A 76 -24.47 -17.90 18.17
N ASN A 77 -24.51 -17.81 19.50
CA ASN A 77 -25.68 -18.15 20.31
C ASN A 77 -26.32 -16.92 20.99
N VAL A 78 -25.92 -15.70 20.60
CA VAL A 78 -26.44 -14.46 21.18
C VAL A 78 -27.63 -13.99 20.35
N ASP A 79 -28.73 -13.63 21.01
CA ASP A 79 -29.89 -13.06 20.32
C ASP A 79 -29.51 -11.76 19.58
N LYS A 80 -29.90 -11.67 18.30
CA LYS A 80 -29.62 -10.53 17.42
C LYS A 80 -30.30 -9.24 17.90
N ASN A 81 -31.38 -9.36 18.67
CA ASN A 81 -32.08 -8.22 19.25
C ASN A 81 -31.53 -7.79 20.62
N SER A 82 -30.55 -8.53 21.16
CA SER A 82 -29.97 -8.20 22.46
C SER A 82 -29.08 -6.95 22.44
N VAL A 83 -29.00 -6.29 23.60
CA VAL A 83 -28.06 -5.18 23.83
C VAL A 83 -26.62 -5.59 23.55
N LYS A 84 -26.24 -6.84 23.87
CA LYS A 84 -24.91 -7.43 23.61
C LYS A 84 -24.57 -7.38 22.12
N TYR A 85 -25.52 -7.78 21.27
CA TYR A 85 -25.35 -7.77 19.82
C TYR A 85 -25.27 -6.34 19.26
N ALA A 86 -26.13 -5.44 19.73
CA ALA A 86 -26.12 -4.03 19.33
C ALA A 86 -24.79 -3.34 19.67
N ASN A 87 -24.31 -3.52 20.91
CA ASN A 87 -23.04 -3.02 21.41
C ASN A 87 -21.85 -3.49 20.56
N PHE A 88 -21.81 -4.76 20.19
CA PHE A 88 -20.75 -5.29 19.34
C PHE A 88 -20.81 -4.75 17.90
N ARG A 89 -22.01 -4.63 17.33
CA ARG A 89 -22.19 -4.04 15.99
C ARG A 89 -21.60 -2.63 15.90
N LEU A 90 -21.77 -1.82 16.93
CA LEU A 90 -21.22 -0.47 17.00
C LEU A 90 -19.68 -0.47 16.95
N ILE A 91 -19.02 -1.41 17.65
CA ILE A 91 -17.55 -1.56 17.55
C ILE A 91 -17.16 -1.86 16.11
N LEU A 92 -17.84 -2.83 15.47
CA LEU A 92 -17.54 -3.24 14.10
C LEU A 92 -17.72 -2.09 13.11
N THR A 93 -18.88 -1.44 13.13
CA THR A 93 -19.12 -0.34 12.19
C THR A 93 -18.09 0.74 12.37
N ASP A 94 -17.87 1.24 13.58
CA ASP A 94 -16.98 2.40 13.81
C ASP A 94 -15.50 2.09 13.59
N SER A 95 -15.04 0.92 14.04
CA SER A 95 -13.60 0.65 14.13
C SER A 95 -13.04 0.12 12.82
N LEU A 96 -13.84 -0.61 12.04
CA LEU A 96 -13.39 -1.18 10.76
C LEU A 96 -13.10 -0.11 9.72
N TRP A 97 -13.96 0.91 9.59
CA TRP A 97 -13.72 1.98 8.62
C TRP A 97 -12.49 2.81 9.02
N LYS A 98 -12.38 3.20 10.30
CA LYS A 98 -11.25 4.01 10.80
C LYS A 98 -9.91 3.32 10.63
N LEU A 99 -9.85 2.01 10.92
CA LEU A 99 -8.64 1.21 10.74
C LEU A 99 -8.22 1.14 9.26
N ARG A 100 -9.17 1.02 8.34
CA ARG A 100 -8.89 1.00 6.91
C ARG A 100 -8.47 2.36 6.37
N GLU A 101 -9.15 3.41 6.81
CA GLU A 101 -8.84 4.80 6.44
C GLU A 101 -7.42 5.16 6.87
N ILE A 102 -7.08 4.98 8.15
CA ILE A 102 -5.74 5.34 8.64
C ILE A 102 -4.64 4.50 8.00
N ALA A 103 -4.90 3.22 7.70
CA ALA A 103 -3.98 2.37 6.97
C ALA A 103 -3.73 2.90 5.55
N ALA A 104 -4.81 3.22 4.84
CA ALA A 104 -4.74 3.75 3.48
C ALA A 104 -4.03 5.10 3.46
N ASP A 105 -4.35 6.01 4.39
CA ASP A 105 -3.70 7.32 4.49
C ASP A 105 -2.20 7.22 4.71
N MET A 106 -1.75 6.34 5.61
CA MET A 106 -0.31 6.15 5.87
C MET A 106 0.42 5.58 4.66
N LEU A 107 -0.14 4.57 3.99
CA LEU A 107 0.47 4.02 2.78
C LEU A 107 0.49 5.04 1.64
N GLU A 108 -0.59 5.79 1.46
CA GLU A 108 -0.70 6.85 0.45
C GLU A 108 0.28 7.99 0.71
N GLN A 109 0.56 8.36 1.97
CA GLN A 109 1.60 9.32 2.30
C GLN A 109 2.99 8.86 1.83
N THR A 110 3.32 7.57 2.01
CA THR A 110 4.56 6.98 1.48
C THR A 110 4.58 7.03 -0.05
N MET A 111 3.48 6.72 -0.72
CA MET A 111 3.38 6.80 -2.19
C MET A 111 3.56 8.24 -2.67
N ARG A 112 2.95 9.23 -2.01
CA ARG A 112 3.14 10.66 -2.29
C ARG A 112 4.60 11.08 -2.13
N GLN A 113 5.28 10.59 -1.09
CA GLN A 113 6.70 10.89 -0.92
C GLN A 113 7.53 10.31 -2.07
N SER A 114 7.29 9.06 -2.45
CA SER A 114 7.98 8.44 -3.58
C SER A 114 7.74 9.20 -4.90
N ARG A 115 6.52 9.67 -5.15
CA ARG A 115 6.21 10.52 -6.31
C ARG A 115 6.95 11.86 -6.26
N ARG A 116 7.05 12.49 -5.08
CA ARG A 116 7.86 13.72 -4.92
C ARG A 116 9.33 13.47 -5.20
N ASP A 117 9.88 12.36 -4.73
CA ASP A 117 11.29 12.00 -4.97
C ASP A 117 11.53 11.81 -6.47
N VAL A 118 10.62 11.12 -7.17
CA VAL A 118 10.65 10.97 -8.62
C VAL A 118 10.59 12.33 -9.34
N SER A 119 9.68 13.22 -8.94
CA SER A 119 9.61 14.57 -9.53
C SER A 119 10.88 15.37 -9.30
N ALA A 120 11.50 15.24 -8.13
CA ALA A 120 12.76 15.92 -7.82
C ALA A 120 13.92 15.40 -8.69
N LEU A 121 13.96 14.09 -8.97
CA LEU A 121 14.93 13.49 -9.89
C LEU A 121 14.77 14.02 -11.33
N LEU A 122 13.53 14.23 -11.78
CA LEU A 122 13.20 14.67 -13.14
C LEU A 122 13.01 16.19 -13.29
N ALA A 123 13.44 16.99 -12.31
CA ALA A 123 13.21 18.43 -12.31
C ALA A 123 13.95 19.20 -13.42
N LYS A 124 14.90 18.56 -14.11
CA LYS A 124 15.70 19.17 -15.17
C LYS A 124 14.93 19.14 -16.49
N ASP A 125 14.46 20.30 -16.95
CA ASP A 125 13.64 20.42 -18.17
C ASP A 125 14.42 20.08 -19.46
N ASN A 126 15.74 20.21 -19.47
CA ASN A 126 16.59 19.90 -20.63
C ASN A 126 17.20 18.49 -20.58
N LEU A 127 16.54 17.55 -19.90
CA LEU A 127 17.06 16.18 -19.70
C LEU A 127 17.39 15.47 -21.03
N PHE A 128 16.59 15.66 -22.08
CA PHE A 128 16.79 14.99 -23.37
C PHE A 128 17.30 15.92 -24.48
N VAL A 129 17.85 17.08 -24.11
CA VAL A 129 18.42 18.06 -25.07
C VAL A 129 19.93 17.85 -25.12
N GLY A 130 20.51 17.68 -26.32
CA GLY A 130 21.97 17.59 -26.42
C GLY A 130 22.56 16.21 -26.11
N VAL A 131 21.76 15.14 -26.12
CA VAL A 131 22.14 13.81 -25.61
C VAL A 131 23.15 13.09 -26.51
N ASP A 132 23.47 13.65 -27.68
CA ASP A 132 24.59 13.22 -28.53
C ASP A 132 25.95 13.59 -27.93
N ASP A 133 26.01 14.62 -27.08
CA ASP A 133 27.20 14.95 -26.31
C ASP A 133 27.42 13.95 -25.16
N TYR A 134 28.69 13.60 -24.92
CA TYR A 134 29.04 12.58 -23.94
C TYR A 134 28.63 12.96 -22.50
N GLU A 135 28.77 14.23 -22.13
CA GLU A 135 28.42 14.70 -20.77
C GLU A 135 26.90 14.65 -20.57
N SER A 136 26.15 15.17 -21.54
CA SER A 136 24.68 15.17 -21.48
C SER A 136 24.10 13.75 -21.56
N TYR A 137 24.72 12.86 -22.33
CA TYR A 137 24.37 11.43 -22.37
C TYR A 137 24.49 10.78 -21.00
N ASP A 138 25.63 10.94 -20.33
CA ASP A 138 25.91 10.29 -19.05
C ASP A 138 24.99 10.84 -17.95
N GLU A 139 24.79 12.16 -17.92
CA GLU A 139 23.84 12.80 -16.99
C GLU A 139 22.41 12.26 -17.18
N THR A 140 21.93 12.16 -18.42
CA THR A 140 20.60 11.64 -18.73
C THR A 140 20.45 10.21 -18.25
N LYS A 141 21.44 9.39 -18.58
CA LYS A 141 21.49 7.98 -18.17
C LYS A 141 21.51 7.84 -16.66
N ASP A 142 22.25 8.67 -15.94
CA ASP A 142 22.31 8.65 -14.47
C ASP A 142 20.98 9.04 -13.83
N VAL A 143 20.27 10.03 -14.38
CA VAL A 143 18.92 10.39 -13.92
C VAL A 143 17.95 9.24 -14.14
N LEU A 144 17.95 8.62 -15.32
CA LEU A 144 17.07 7.47 -15.61
C LEU A 144 17.39 6.26 -14.73
N ASN A 145 18.68 5.96 -14.52
CA ASN A 145 19.13 4.89 -13.63
C ASN A 145 18.75 5.18 -12.17
N SER A 146 18.86 6.42 -11.72
CA SER A 146 18.45 6.83 -10.37
C SER A 146 16.95 6.62 -10.16
N GLY A 147 16.13 7.01 -11.13
CA GLY A 147 14.68 6.75 -11.12
C GLY A 147 14.36 5.26 -11.09
N LEU A 148 15.04 4.46 -11.92
CA LEU A 148 14.90 3.00 -11.92
C LEU A 148 15.28 2.37 -10.58
N MET A 149 16.44 2.74 -10.03
CA MET A 149 16.94 2.23 -8.75
C MET A 149 15.99 2.58 -7.61
N HIS A 150 15.41 3.79 -7.61
CA HIS A 150 14.40 4.20 -6.65
C HIS A 150 13.18 3.26 -6.70
N ILE A 151 12.59 3.03 -7.88
CA ILE A 151 11.43 2.16 -8.05
C ILE A 151 11.77 0.70 -7.69
N GLN A 152 12.93 0.19 -8.10
CA GLN A 152 13.37 -1.18 -7.78
C GLN A 152 13.60 -1.38 -6.28
N SER A 153 14.21 -0.40 -5.60
CA SER A 153 14.39 -0.44 -4.15
C SER A 153 13.04 -0.44 -3.43
N PHE A 154 12.14 0.45 -3.84
CA PHE A 154 10.78 0.54 -3.30
C PHE A 154 10.02 -0.77 -3.48
N SER A 155 10.08 -1.35 -4.69
CA SER A 155 9.52 -2.66 -5.03
C SER A 155 10.01 -3.76 -4.09
N ARG A 156 11.33 -3.87 -3.90
CA ARG A 156 11.94 -4.89 -3.03
C ARG A 156 11.44 -4.78 -1.59
N LEU A 157 11.37 -3.57 -1.03
CA LEU A 157 10.93 -3.32 0.34
C LEU A 157 9.45 -3.70 0.55
N LEU A 158 8.61 -3.52 -0.46
CA LEU A 158 7.17 -3.73 -0.35
C LEU A 158 6.72 -5.15 -0.70
N LYS A 159 7.44 -5.83 -1.59
CA LYS A 159 7.06 -7.14 -2.14
C LYS A 159 6.92 -8.24 -1.08
N GLU A 160 7.73 -8.18 -0.03
CA GLU A 160 7.72 -9.18 1.06
C GLU A 160 6.63 -8.90 2.10
N VAL A 161 6.11 -7.67 2.13
CA VAL A 161 5.14 -7.23 3.14
C VAL A 161 3.74 -7.24 2.56
N LEU A 162 3.50 -6.51 1.46
CA LEU A 162 2.15 -6.30 0.95
C LEU A 162 1.58 -7.54 0.26
N SER A 163 0.25 -7.67 0.33
CA SER A 163 -0.45 -8.65 -0.50
C SER A 163 -0.22 -8.35 -1.99
N LYS A 164 -0.29 -9.38 -2.84
CA LYS A 164 -0.06 -9.24 -4.29
C LYS A 164 -0.89 -8.12 -4.90
N MET A 165 -2.16 -8.01 -4.53
CA MET A 165 -3.07 -6.99 -5.08
C MET A 165 -2.64 -5.57 -4.70
N VAL A 166 -2.35 -5.34 -3.42
CA VAL A 166 -1.95 -4.01 -2.91
C VAL A 166 -0.57 -3.64 -3.42
N TYR A 167 0.38 -4.59 -3.44
CA TYR A 167 1.69 -4.39 -4.05
C TYR A 167 1.58 -3.96 -5.53
N SER A 168 0.75 -4.67 -6.31
CA SER A 168 0.54 -4.37 -7.73
C SER A 168 0.01 -2.96 -7.92
N TYR A 169 -0.98 -2.56 -7.11
CA TYR A 169 -1.54 -1.21 -7.14
C TYR A 169 -0.48 -0.14 -6.85
N VAL A 170 0.28 -0.31 -5.77
CA VAL A 170 1.32 0.65 -5.36
C VAL A 170 2.41 0.78 -6.42
N MET A 171 2.91 -0.35 -6.95
CA MET A 171 3.95 -0.31 -7.98
C MET A 171 3.45 0.22 -9.32
N ALA A 172 2.20 -0.06 -9.68
CA ALA A 172 1.58 0.48 -10.89
C ALA A 172 1.45 2.00 -10.80
N ASP A 173 0.99 2.53 -9.66
CA ASP A 173 0.86 3.97 -9.44
C ASP A 173 2.20 4.70 -9.58
N ILE A 174 3.22 4.27 -8.83
CA ILE A 174 4.54 4.93 -8.82
C ILE A 174 5.21 4.83 -10.19
N THR A 175 5.15 3.66 -10.83
CA THR A 175 5.77 3.48 -12.15
C THR A 175 5.02 4.28 -13.23
N SER A 176 3.69 4.32 -13.17
CA SER A 176 2.90 5.13 -14.10
C SER A 176 3.22 6.61 -13.91
N PHE A 177 3.36 7.09 -12.68
CA PHE A 177 3.75 8.46 -12.38
C PHE A 177 5.14 8.79 -12.96
N PHE A 178 6.11 7.91 -12.77
CA PHE A 178 7.45 8.08 -13.34
C PHE A 178 7.44 8.15 -14.88
N LEU A 179 6.76 7.22 -15.54
CA LEU A 179 6.66 7.18 -17.00
C LEU A 179 5.90 8.39 -17.57
N ASN A 180 4.82 8.81 -16.90
CA ASN A 180 4.09 10.03 -17.29
C ASN A 180 4.96 11.27 -17.10
N SER A 181 5.75 11.33 -16.02
CA SER A 181 6.67 12.46 -15.77
C SER A 181 7.76 12.53 -16.85
N LEU A 182 8.33 11.39 -17.26
CA LEU A 182 9.25 11.33 -18.39
C LEU A 182 8.59 11.77 -19.70
N ALA A 183 7.37 11.30 -19.96
CA ALA A 183 6.62 11.72 -21.14
C ALA A 183 6.36 13.23 -21.13
N GLU A 184 6.02 13.83 -19.99
CA GLU A 184 5.86 15.28 -19.85
C GLU A 184 7.15 16.04 -20.14
N VAL A 185 8.31 15.57 -19.68
CA VAL A 185 9.61 16.20 -19.99
C VAL A 185 9.85 16.18 -21.50
N ILE A 186 9.61 15.06 -22.17
CA ILE A 186 9.78 14.93 -23.63
C ILE A 186 8.79 15.84 -24.37
N LEU A 187 7.51 15.85 -23.95
CA LEU A 187 6.46 16.64 -24.60
C LEU A 187 6.63 18.16 -24.42
N ARG A 188 7.42 18.60 -23.44
CA ARG A 188 7.76 20.02 -23.25
C ARG A 188 8.86 20.51 -24.20
N MET A 189 9.59 19.61 -24.84
CA MET A 189 10.62 19.98 -25.82
C MET A 189 9.96 20.55 -27.07
N GLU A 190 10.35 21.76 -27.47
CA GLU A 190 9.81 22.43 -28.67
C GLU A 190 10.28 21.76 -29.97
N ASP A 191 11.54 21.32 -30.00
CA ASP A 191 12.14 20.59 -31.11
C ASP A 191 13.03 19.47 -30.57
N ILE A 192 13.04 18.33 -31.26
CA ILE A 192 13.85 17.16 -30.92
C ILE A 192 14.65 16.80 -32.16
N ARG A 193 15.97 17.00 -32.10
CA ARG A 193 16.88 16.60 -33.17
C ARG A 193 16.76 15.10 -33.40
N SER A 194 16.84 14.66 -34.66
CA SER A 194 16.73 13.23 -35.01
C SER A 194 17.69 12.33 -34.22
N VAL A 195 18.91 12.81 -33.96
CA VAL A 195 19.93 12.06 -33.21
C VAL A 195 19.54 11.95 -31.73
N ASP A 196 19.09 13.04 -31.11
CA ASP A 196 18.62 13.03 -29.72
C ASP A 196 17.41 12.11 -29.55
N ALA A 197 16.49 12.11 -30.52
CA ALA A 197 15.31 11.26 -30.51
C ALA A 197 15.68 9.77 -30.55
N GLU A 198 16.63 9.39 -31.41
CA GLU A 198 17.10 8.00 -31.53
C GLU A 198 17.80 7.53 -30.24
N ILE A 199 18.69 8.35 -29.69
CA ILE A 199 19.40 8.03 -28.43
C ILE A 199 18.41 7.93 -27.27
N SER A 200 17.50 8.90 -27.13
CA SER A 200 16.49 8.94 -26.08
C SER A 200 15.54 7.74 -26.17
N SER A 201 15.11 7.36 -27.38
CA SER A 201 14.29 6.18 -27.61
C SER A 201 14.98 4.91 -27.13
N ASN A 202 16.27 4.74 -27.45
CA ASN A 202 17.06 3.58 -26.99
C ASN A 202 17.20 3.56 -25.47
N MET A 203 17.46 4.71 -24.82
CA MET A 203 17.53 4.79 -23.36
C MET A 203 16.20 4.41 -22.70
N ILE A 204 15.07 4.90 -23.25
CA ILE A 204 13.74 4.60 -22.73
C ILE A 204 13.40 3.12 -22.93
N ASP A 205 13.75 2.52 -24.06
CA ASP A 205 13.52 1.09 -24.31
C ASP A 205 14.28 0.20 -23.30
N VAL A 206 15.53 0.54 -23.01
CA VAL A 206 16.33 -0.12 -21.97
C VAL A 206 15.68 0.06 -20.60
N LEU A 207 15.22 1.27 -20.26
CA LEU A 207 14.53 1.55 -19.00
C LEU A 207 13.24 0.71 -18.85
N LEU A 208 12.40 0.68 -19.89
CA LEU A 208 11.16 -0.09 -19.90
C LEU A 208 11.41 -1.59 -19.72
N THR A 209 12.43 -2.11 -20.40
CA THR A 209 12.86 -3.51 -20.27
C THR A 209 13.26 -3.83 -18.83
N GLN A 210 13.92 -2.91 -18.13
CA GLN A 210 14.36 -3.09 -16.74
C GLN A 210 13.24 -2.86 -15.70
N LEU A 211 12.18 -2.13 -16.04
CA LEU A 211 10.99 -1.96 -15.20
C LEU A 211 10.07 -3.19 -15.27
N ALA A 212 9.99 -3.88 -16.40
CA ALA A 212 9.08 -5.02 -16.61
C ALA A 212 9.16 -6.12 -15.52
N PRO A 213 10.33 -6.56 -15.02
CA PRO A 213 10.46 -7.58 -13.98
C PRO A 213 9.73 -7.26 -12.66
N ILE A 214 9.52 -5.97 -12.36
CA ILE A 214 8.81 -5.53 -11.15
C ILE A 214 7.37 -6.07 -11.14
N PHE A 215 6.74 -6.17 -12.31
CA PHE A 215 5.35 -6.59 -12.47
C PHE A 215 5.18 -8.09 -12.71
N VAL A 216 6.26 -8.87 -12.83
CA VAL A 216 6.17 -10.32 -13.09
C VAL A 216 5.48 -11.08 -11.94
N VAL A 217 5.47 -10.52 -10.74
CA VAL A 217 4.71 -11.04 -9.58
C VAL A 217 3.20 -11.09 -9.86
N CYS A 218 2.70 -10.20 -10.72
CA CYS A 218 1.27 -10.02 -11.02
C CYS A 218 0.74 -10.99 -12.09
N LEU A 219 1.62 -11.46 -13.01
CA LEU A 219 1.21 -12.22 -14.19
C LEU A 219 0.75 -13.67 -13.90
N PHE A 220 1.06 -14.22 -12.73
CA PHE A 220 0.62 -15.57 -12.36
C PHE A 220 -0.87 -15.67 -12.02
N LEU A 221 -1.60 -14.55 -11.93
CA LEU A 221 -3.06 -14.58 -11.77
C LEU A 221 -3.84 -14.75 -13.09
N SER A 222 -3.22 -14.58 -14.27
CA SER A 222 -3.97 -14.77 -15.54
C SER A 222 -3.90 -16.20 -16.11
N LYS A 223 -3.00 -17.06 -15.61
CA LYS A 223 -2.87 -18.45 -16.08
C LYS A 223 -3.16 -19.54 -15.03
N GLY A 224 -3.44 -19.16 -13.78
CA GLY A 224 -3.53 -20.09 -12.64
C GLY A 224 -4.91 -20.66 -12.32
N ASP A 225 -6.00 -20.00 -12.70
CA ASP A 225 -7.36 -20.39 -12.28
C ASP A 225 -8.16 -21.22 -13.31
N GLN A 226 -7.56 -21.64 -14.42
CA GLN A 226 -8.20 -22.54 -15.39
C GLN A 226 -7.81 -24.03 -15.27
N LYS A 227 -7.00 -24.42 -14.28
CA LYS A 227 -6.51 -25.82 -14.16
C LYS A 227 -6.83 -26.55 -12.85
N LYS A 228 -7.83 -26.13 -12.09
CA LYS A 228 -8.27 -26.85 -10.86
C LYS A 228 -9.76 -27.20 -10.82
N HIS A 229 -10.36 -27.54 -11.97
CA HIS A 229 -11.73 -28.08 -12.02
C HIS A 229 -11.89 -29.25 -13.01
N ASN A 230 -10.90 -30.15 -13.07
CA ASN A 230 -11.02 -31.42 -13.81
C ASN A 230 -10.07 -32.46 -13.22
N ILE A 231 -10.26 -32.85 -11.95
CA ILE A 231 -9.89 -34.20 -11.47
C ILE A 231 -10.84 -34.53 -10.31
N LEU A 232 -11.93 -35.23 -10.62
CA LEU A 232 -12.69 -36.13 -9.74
C LEU A 232 -13.63 -36.91 -10.68
N ASP A 233 -13.02 -37.86 -11.40
CA ASP A 233 -13.63 -39.15 -11.70
C ASP A 233 -13.01 -40.16 -10.72
#